data_AF-T1B5G1-F1
#
_entry.id   AF-T1B5G1-F1
#
_cell.length_a   1.000
_cell.length_b   1.000
_cell.length_c   1.000
_cell.angle_alpha   90.00
_cell.angle_beta   90.00
_cell.angle_gamma   90.00
#
_symmetry.space_group_name_H-M   'P 1'
#
loop_
_entity.id
_entity.type
_entity.pdbx_description
1 polymer ?
#
loop_
_entity_poly.entity_id
_entity_poly.type
_entity_poly.pdbx_seq_one_letter_code
_entity_poly.pdbx_strand_id
1 'polypeptide(L)'
;MKLAEWKRQYEAWKADNSRPKPSQAALRRQLNALKREQFPWMLEVTQNAPQMAIIQLGQAFQNFFAGRARYPAFRKKGVHDRFTLTNDQFSIDGSRMRIPYLGCVRMRETLRFTGKIMSATVSRVADKWFVSIAIDTQDSCTNCPAPAG
;
A
#
# COMPACT_ATOMS: atom_id res chain seq x y z
N MET A 1 10.52 -6.31 -10.44
CA MET A 1 11.71 -5.71 -9.79
C MET A 1 11.73 -5.82 -8.26
N LYS A 2 10.77 -5.27 -7.51
CA LYS A 2 10.95 -5.04 -6.05
C LYS A 2 11.24 -6.29 -5.19
N LEU A 3 10.45 -7.35 -5.31
CA LEU A 3 10.67 -8.57 -4.54
C LEU A 3 11.87 -9.39 -5.08
N ALA A 4 12.23 -9.25 -6.36
CA ALA A 4 13.41 -9.93 -6.94
C ALA A 4 14.72 -9.35 -6.38
N GLU A 5 14.81 -8.03 -6.31
CA GLU A 5 15.99 -7.35 -5.73
C GLU A 5 16.10 -7.63 -4.22
N TRP A 6 14.97 -7.64 -3.50
CA TRP A 6 14.97 -8.06 -2.09
C TRP A 6 15.44 -9.50 -1.93
N LYS A 7 14.95 -10.42 -2.77
CA LYS A 7 15.39 -11.83 -2.76
C LYS A 7 16.89 -11.96 -3.00
N ARG A 8 17.45 -11.21 -3.96
CA ARG A 8 18.90 -11.16 -4.21
C ARG A 8 19.69 -10.69 -2.98
N GLN A 9 19.25 -9.61 -2.33
CA GLN A 9 19.90 -9.11 -1.11
C GLN A 9 19.78 -10.09 0.06
N TYR A 10 18.64 -10.78 0.17
CA TYR A 10 18.41 -11.80 1.18
C TYR A 10 19.30 -13.04 0.97
N GLU A 11 19.42 -13.53 -0.27
CA GLU A 11 20.30 -14.65 -0.61
C GLU A 11 21.77 -14.30 -0.36
N ALA A 12 22.18 -13.08 -0.70
CA ALA A 12 23.51 -12.57 -0.40
C ALA A 12 23.79 -12.49 1.11
N TRP A 13 22.81 -12.03 1.91
CA TRP A 13 22.91 -12.04 3.37
C TRP A 13 22.94 -13.45 3.96
N LYS A 14 22.18 -14.38 3.38
CA LYS A 14 22.17 -15.79 3.81
C LYS A 14 23.51 -16.48 3.53
N ALA A 15 24.18 -16.12 2.44
CA ALA A 15 25.50 -16.62 2.09
C ALA A 15 26.62 -15.99 2.95
N ASP A 16 26.45 -14.72 3.32
CA ASP A 16 27.43 -13.95 4.09
C ASP A 16 26.72 -13.11 5.16
N ASN A 17 26.75 -13.63 6.39
CA ASN A 17 26.01 -13.08 7.52
C ASN A 17 26.62 -11.75 8.04
N SER A 18 27.75 -11.31 7.49
CA SER A 18 28.36 -10.00 7.77
C SER A 18 27.64 -8.84 7.08
N ARG A 19 26.84 -9.13 6.04
CA ARG A 19 26.10 -8.13 5.28
C ARG A 19 24.90 -7.61 6.08
N PRO A 20 24.46 -6.36 5.83
CA PRO A 20 23.23 -5.88 6.43
C PRO A 20 22.03 -6.65 5.88
N LYS A 21 21.10 -7.01 6.78
CA LYS A 21 19.81 -7.57 6.38
C LYS A 21 19.09 -6.62 5.41
N PRO A 22 18.41 -7.14 4.38
CA PRO A 22 17.66 -6.30 3.47
C PRO A 22 16.58 -5.51 4.23
N SER A 23 16.48 -4.22 3.94
CA SER A 23 15.58 -3.29 4.62
C SER A 23 14.73 -2.50 3.64
N GLN A 24 13.55 -2.11 4.09
CA GLN A 24 12.62 -1.28 3.32
C GLN A 24 13.29 0.04 2.89
N ALA A 25 14.05 0.66 3.80
CA ALA A 25 14.71 1.93 3.56
C ALA A 25 15.77 1.83 2.44
N ALA A 26 16.58 0.77 2.43
CA ALA A 26 17.59 0.54 1.40
C ALA A 26 16.95 0.37 0.01
N LEU A 27 15.90 -0.45 -0.09
CA LEU A 27 15.21 -0.67 -1.37
C LEU A 27 14.43 0.54 -1.85
N ARG A 28 13.91 1.37 -0.95
CA ARG A 28 13.30 2.65 -1.32
C ARG A 28 14.34 3.59 -1.93
N ARG A 29 15.55 3.67 -1.36
CA ARG A 29 16.65 4.48 -1.90
C ARG A 29 17.06 4.00 -3.28
N GLN A 30 17.25 2.69 -3.46
CA GLN A 30 17.60 2.09 -4.75
C GLN A 30 16.51 2.34 -5.80
N LEU A 31 15.23 2.13 -5.46
CA LEU A 31 14.14 2.42 -6.41
C LEU A 31 14.12 3.89 -6.81
N ASN A 32 14.31 4.81 -5.87
CA ASN A 32 14.30 6.24 -6.18
C ASN A 32 15.45 6.67 -7.10
N ALA A 33 16.61 6.03 -7.02
CA ALA A 33 17.73 6.28 -7.93
C ALA A 33 17.43 5.77 -9.35
N LEU A 34 16.82 4.58 -9.46
CA LEU A 34 16.61 3.92 -10.76
C LEU A 34 15.29 4.27 -11.46
N LYS A 35 14.29 4.77 -10.72
CA LYS A 35 12.91 4.87 -11.23
C LYS A 35 12.77 5.74 -12.47
N ARG A 36 13.54 6.82 -12.60
CA ARG A 36 13.43 7.75 -13.73
C ARG A 36 13.95 7.13 -15.03
N GLU A 37 15.04 6.37 -14.94
CA GLU A 37 15.70 5.77 -16.10
C GLU A 37 15.07 4.43 -16.48
N GLN A 38 14.89 3.53 -15.51
CA GLN A 38 14.47 2.16 -15.77
C GLN A 38 12.95 1.94 -15.71
N PHE A 39 12.20 2.85 -15.06
CA PHE A 39 10.76 2.71 -14.85
C PHE A 39 9.99 4.02 -15.07
N PRO A 40 10.12 4.66 -16.25
CA PRO A 40 9.49 5.96 -16.51
C PRO A 40 7.97 5.95 -16.30
N TRP A 41 7.30 4.83 -16.58
CA TRP A 41 5.87 4.61 -16.32
C TRP A 41 5.47 4.84 -14.84
N MET A 42 6.41 4.76 -13.89
CA MET A 42 6.11 5.05 -12.47
C MET A 42 5.76 6.52 -12.22
N LEU A 43 6.06 7.43 -13.17
CA LEU A 43 5.68 8.84 -13.11
C LEU A 43 4.25 9.08 -13.60
N GLU A 44 3.67 8.12 -14.32
CA GLU A 44 2.29 8.14 -14.84
C GLU A 44 1.28 7.58 -13.83
N VAL A 45 1.75 7.14 -12.65
CA VAL A 45 0.93 6.62 -11.57
C VAL A 45 1.16 7.39 -10.29
N THR A 46 0.26 7.23 -9.31
CA THR A 46 0.42 7.86 -8.00
C THR A 46 1.71 7.41 -7.34
N GLN A 47 2.46 8.33 -6.71
CA GLN A 47 3.69 8.00 -5.98
C GLN A 47 3.43 6.98 -4.85
N ASN A 48 2.21 6.97 -4.32
CA ASN A 48 1.82 6.07 -3.24
C ASN A 48 1.78 4.61 -3.66
N ALA A 49 1.38 4.31 -4.91
CA ALA A 49 1.33 2.92 -5.37
C ALA A 49 2.70 2.22 -5.26
N PRO A 50 3.80 2.75 -5.82
CA PRO A 50 5.09 2.12 -5.68
C PRO A 50 5.67 2.19 -4.26
N GLN A 51 5.39 3.25 -3.51
CA GLN A 51 5.86 3.42 -2.14
C GLN A 51 5.20 2.43 -1.18
N MET A 52 3.89 2.28 -1.22
CA MET A 52 3.14 1.34 -0.39
C MET A 52 3.49 -0.11 -0.70
N ALA A 53 3.80 -0.43 -1.96
CA ALA A 53 4.31 -1.76 -2.31
C ALA A 53 5.64 -2.09 -1.61
N ILE A 54 6.55 -1.11 -1.44
CA ILE A 54 7.81 -1.32 -0.71
C ILE A 54 7.54 -1.44 0.80
N ILE A 55 6.67 -0.60 1.36
CA ILE A 55 6.29 -0.66 2.78
C ILE A 55 5.70 -2.03 3.11
N GLN A 56 4.73 -2.50 2.32
CA GLN A 56 4.08 -3.80 2.52
C GLN A 56 5.08 -4.95 2.38
N LEU A 57 6.05 -4.83 1.48
CA LEU A 57 7.13 -5.82 1.34
C LEU A 57 8.02 -5.84 2.59
N GLY A 58 8.39 -4.67 3.12
CA GLY A 58 9.14 -4.55 4.37
C GLY A 58 8.42 -5.21 5.54
N GLN A 59 7.12 -4.94 5.70
CA GLN A 59 6.29 -5.56 6.73
C GLN A 59 6.22 -7.09 6.57
N ALA A 60 6.08 -7.58 5.33
CA ALA A 60 6.04 -9.02 5.06
C ALA A 60 7.34 -9.71 5.46
N PHE A 61 8.50 -9.10 5.19
CA PHE A 61 9.79 -9.61 5.63
C PHE A 61 9.97 -9.53 7.15
N GLN A 62 9.53 -8.45 7.80
CA GLN A 62 9.54 -8.38 9.26
C GLN A 62 8.73 -9.54 9.88
N ASN A 63 7.54 -9.81 9.37
CA ASN A 63 6.71 -10.92 9.83
C ASN A 63 7.36 -12.29 9.55
N PHE A 64 8.03 -12.45 8.40
CA PHE A 64 8.80 -13.65 8.08
C PHE A 64 9.96 -13.88 9.05
N PHE A 65 10.77 -12.85 9.32
CA PHE A 65 11.87 -12.94 10.28
C PHE A 65 11.40 -13.16 11.72
N ALA A 66 10.21 -12.68 12.07
CA ALA A 66 9.57 -12.95 13.36
C ALA A 66 8.91 -14.34 13.44
N GLY A 67 8.98 -15.16 12.39
CA GLY A 67 8.35 -16.49 12.35
C GLY A 67 6.82 -16.48 12.26
N ARG A 68 6.19 -15.32 12.02
CA ARG A 68 4.72 -15.15 11.97
C ARG A 68 4.13 -15.37 10.58
N ALA A 69 4.97 -15.41 9.54
CA ALA A 69 4.54 -15.55 8.16
C ALA A 69 5.55 -16.38 7.35
N ARG A 70 5.07 -16.96 6.24
CA ARG A 70 5.92 -17.61 5.24
C ARG A 70 6.73 -16.57 4.45
N TYR A 71 7.72 -17.05 3.70
CA TYR A 71 8.53 -16.20 2.84
C TYR A 71 7.64 -15.38 1.87
N PRO A 72 7.85 -14.05 1.75
CA PRO A 72 7.01 -13.21 0.89
C PRO A 72 7.06 -13.62 -0.59
N ALA A 73 5.88 -13.69 -1.23
CA ALA A 73 5.74 -14.02 -2.64
C ALA A 73 5.22 -12.83 -3.46
N PHE A 74 5.45 -12.85 -4.77
CA PHE A 74 4.90 -11.85 -5.67
C PHE A 74 3.37 -11.96 -5.66
N ARG A 75 2.69 -10.81 -5.63
CA ARG A 75 1.24 -10.76 -5.87
C ARG A 75 0.95 -11.16 -7.31
N LYS A 76 -0.13 -11.92 -7.51
CA LYS A 76 -0.65 -12.26 -8.84
C LYS A 76 -1.60 -11.16 -9.29
N LYS A 77 -1.51 -10.76 -10.57
CA LYS A 77 -2.45 -9.83 -11.19
C LYS A 77 -3.86 -10.44 -11.19
N GLY A 78 -4.88 -9.65 -10.87
CA GLY A 78 -6.27 -10.14 -10.80
C GLY A 78 -6.63 -10.80 -9.48
N VAL A 79 -5.68 -10.92 -8.55
CA VAL A 79 -5.88 -11.57 -7.25
C VAL A 79 -5.64 -10.55 -6.14
N HIS A 80 -6.71 -10.14 -5.46
CA HIS A 80 -6.69 -9.13 -4.40
C HIS A 80 -5.97 -7.83 -4.84
N ASP A 81 -6.28 -7.37 -6.06
CA ASP A 81 -5.74 -6.12 -6.59
C ASP A 81 -6.15 -4.99 -5.66
N ARG A 82 -5.14 -4.25 -5.16
CA ARG A 82 -5.37 -3.12 -4.28
C ARG A 82 -4.25 -2.10 -4.37
N PHE A 83 -4.59 -0.84 -4.17
CA PHE A 83 -3.63 0.23 -3.97
C PHE A 83 -4.14 1.21 -2.92
N THR A 84 -3.21 1.85 -2.22
CA THR A 84 -3.53 2.77 -1.13
C THR A 84 -3.04 4.16 -1.49
N LEU A 85 -3.88 5.15 -1.20
CA LEU A 85 -3.61 6.57 -1.30
C LEU A 85 -3.51 7.15 0.11
N THR A 86 -2.47 7.94 0.35
CA THR A 86 -2.13 8.61 1.62
C THR A 86 -1.65 10.03 1.34
N ASN A 87 -1.52 10.86 2.38
CA ASN A 87 -0.93 12.21 2.31
C ASN A 87 -1.68 13.16 1.36
N ASP A 88 -3.01 13.26 1.51
CA ASP A 88 -3.84 14.25 0.80
C ASP A 88 -3.79 14.20 -0.73
N GLN A 89 -3.27 13.11 -1.30
CA GLN A 89 -3.26 12.89 -2.75
C GLN A 89 -4.64 12.60 -3.33
N PHE A 90 -5.70 12.62 -2.53
CA PHE A 90 -7.06 12.40 -2.98
C PHE A 90 -8.01 13.28 -2.18
N SER A 91 -9.15 13.60 -2.76
CA SER A 91 -10.22 14.32 -2.07
C SER A 91 -11.52 13.55 -2.20
N ILE A 92 -12.39 13.71 -1.20
CA ILE A 92 -13.73 13.15 -1.20
C ILE A 92 -14.69 14.31 -1.04
N ASP A 93 -15.70 14.34 -1.91
CA ASP A 93 -16.78 15.32 -1.88
C ASP A 93 -18.11 14.56 -2.00
N GLY A 94 -18.81 14.44 -0.87
CA GLY A 94 -20.04 13.66 -0.75
C GLY A 94 -19.89 12.21 -1.24
N SER A 95 -20.47 11.92 -2.41
CA SER A 95 -20.44 10.60 -3.06
C SER A 95 -19.43 10.52 -4.21
N ARG A 96 -18.46 11.43 -4.27
CA ARG A 96 -17.41 11.45 -5.30
C ARG A 96 -16.04 11.47 -4.67
N MET A 97 -15.11 10.76 -5.29
CA MET A 97 -13.71 10.70 -4.88
C MET A 97 -12.82 11.09 -6.05
N ARG A 98 -11.93 12.07 -5.85
CA ARG A 98 -10.90 12.44 -6.82
C ARG A 98 -9.67 11.60 -6.59
N ILE A 99 -9.31 10.79 -7.58
CA ILE A 99 -8.11 9.96 -7.59
C ILE A 99 -7.13 10.56 -8.60
N PRO A 100 -5.83 10.72 -8.28
CA PRO A 100 -4.87 11.23 -9.27
C PRO A 100 -4.81 10.30 -10.48
N TYR A 101 -4.64 10.89 -11.67
CA TYR A 101 -4.62 10.23 -12.98
C TYR A 101 -5.96 9.59 -13.42
N LEU A 102 -6.81 9.15 -12.48
CA LEU A 102 -8.12 8.56 -12.73
C LEU A 102 -9.27 9.60 -12.75
N GLY A 103 -9.06 10.77 -12.15
CA GLY A 103 -10.06 11.84 -12.11
C GLY A 103 -11.12 11.62 -11.02
N CYS A 104 -12.34 12.13 -11.27
CA CYS A 104 -13.44 12.09 -10.32
C CYS A 104 -14.26 10.81 -10.50
N VAL A 105 -14.30 9.96 -9.48
CA VAL A 105 -14.99 8.67 -9.47
C VAL A 105 -16.22 8.75 -8.57
N ARG A 106 -17.36 8.27 -9.06
CA ARG A 106 -18.59 8.20 -8.26
C ARG A 106 -18.56 6.99 -7.34
N MET A 107 -18.80 7.23 -6.05
CA MET A 107 -19.03 6.22 -5.02
C MET A 107 -20.53 5.95 -4.87
N ARG A 108 -20.86 4.75 -4.39
CA ARG A 108 -22.25 4.38 -4.11
C ARG A 108 -22.79 5.05 -2.85
N GLU A 109 -21.94 5.19 -1.84
CA GLU A 109 -22.28 5.77 -0.55
C GLU A 109 -21.51 7.07 -0.33
N THR A 110 -22.12 7.99 0.41
CA THR A 110 -21.43 9.18 0.93
C THR A 110 -20.62 8.80 2.16
N LEU A 111 -19.57 9.59 2.46
CA LEU A 111 -18.81 9.42 3.68
C LEU A 111 -19.72 9.56 4.90
N ARG A 112 -19.73 8.56 5.78
CA ARG A 112 -20.61 8.54 6.96
C ARG A 112 -20.06 9.33 8.14
N PHE A 113 -18.75 9.48 8.20
CA PHE A 113 -18.05 10.12 9.31
C PHE A 113 -17.40 11.41 8.86
N THR A 114 -17.41 12.41 9.74
CA THR A 114 -16.70 13.66 9.51
C THR A 114 -15.38 13.60 10.26
N GLY A 115 -14.28 14.02 9.62
CA GLY A 115 -12.97 13.96 10.26
C GLY A 115 -11.83 14.10 9.28
N LYS A 116 -10.60 13.93 9.79
CA LYS A 116 -9.40 14.02 8.97
C LYS A 116 -9.20 12.70 8.21
N ILE A 117 -9.28 12.76 6.90
CA ILE A 117 -9.03 11.60 6.05
C ILE A 117 -7.54 11.25 6.12
N MET A 118 -7.24 10.03 6.55
CA MET A 118 -5.87 9.52 6.70
C MET A 118 -5.40 8.80 5.45
N SER A 119 -6.22 7.88 4.95
CA SER A 119 -5.88 7.08 3.78
C SER A 119 -7.12 6.51 3.12
N ALA A 120 -7.00 6.16 1.85
CA ALA A 120 -8.00 5.39 1.13
C ALA A 120 -7.36 4.21 0.42
N THR A 121 -7.90 3.02 0.62
CA THR A 121 -7.46 1.80 -0.08
C THR A 121 -8.52 1.40 -1.07
N VAL A 122 -8.18 1.43 -2.35
CA VAL A 122 -9.00 0.93 -3.44
C VAL A 122 -8.67 -0.54 -3.65
N SER A 123 -9.67 -1.40 -3.70
CA SER A 123 -9.50 -2.84 -3.86
C SER A 123 -10.53 -3.44 -4.82
N ARG A 124 -10.16 -4.54 -5.48
CA ARG A 124 -11.04 -5.29 -6.37
C ARG A 124 -11.45 -6.62 -5.73
N VAL A 125 -12.75 -6.85 -5.62
CA VAL A 125 -13.35 -8.09 -5.09
C VAL A 125 -14.53 -8.48 -5.99
N ALA A 126 -14.56 -9.73 -6.47
CA ALA A 126 -15.62 -10.24 -7.34
C ALA A 126 -15.99 -9.26 -8.49
N ASP A 127 -14.95 -8.79 -9.21
CA ASP A 127 -15.05 -7.84 -10.32
C ASP A 127 -15.66 -6.46 -10.01
N LYS A 128 -15.83 -6.15 -8.72
CA LYS A 128 -16.27 -4.84 -8.24
C LYS A 128 -15.13 -4.12 -7.54
N TRP A 129 -15.09 -2.81 -7.71
CA TRP A 129 -14.15 -1.93 -7.04
C TRP A 129 -14.76 -1.35 -5.77
N PHE A 130 -14.02 -1.45 -4.68
CA PHE A 130 -14.39 -0.95 -3.36
C PHE A 130 -13.33 0.02 -2.87
N VAL A 131 -13.75 1.01 -2.09
CA VAL A 131 -12.84 1.92 -1.40
C VAL A 131 -13.06 1.82 0.11
N SER A 132 -11.97 1.63 0.85
CA SER A 132 -11.94 1.67 2.31
C SER A 132 -11.20 2.92 2.74
N ILE A 133 -11.89 3.82 3.45
CA ILE A 133 -11.36 5.13 3.83
C ILE A 133 -11.13 5.12 5.35
N ALA A 134 -9.89 5.39 5.75
CA ALA A 134 -9.53 5.58 7.14
C ALA A 134 -9.68 7.06 7.49
N ILE A 135 -10.49 7.35 8.50
CA ILE A 135 -10.79 8.71 8.95
C ILE A 135 -10.46 8.76 10.44
N ASP A 136 -9.68 9.76 10.82
CA ASP A 136 -9.51 10.14 12.22
C ASP A 136 -10.68 11.06 12.60
N THR A 137 -11.56 10.58 13.46
CA THR A 137 -12.81 11.25 13.83
C THR A 137 -13.00 11.23 15.34
N GLN A 138 -13.56 12.31 15.85
CA GLN A 138 -14.02 12.41 17.24
C GLN A 138 -15.49 11.98 17.38
N ASP A 139 -16.16 11.65 16.26
CA ASP A 139 -17.51 11.11 16.27
C ASP A 139 -17.50 9.79 17.05
N SER A 140 -18.06 9.81 18.26
CA SER A 140 -18.26 8.58 19.02
C SER A 140 -19.10 7.66 18.15
N CYS A 141 -18.57 6.48 17.84
CA CYS A 141 -19.30 5.47 17.10
C CYS A 141 -20.53 5.03 17.90
N THR A 142 -21.67 5.69 17.72
CA THR A 142 -22.93 5.35 18.41
C THR A 142 -23.47 3.98 17.97
N ASN A 143 -22.82 3.28 17.05
CA ASN A 143 -23.26 1.97 16.55
C ASN A 143 -22.12 0.99 16.17
N CYS A 144 -20.93 1.09 16.78
CA CYS A 144 -19.93 0.02 16.63
C CYS A 144 -20.20 -1.07 17.68
N PRO A 145 -20.43 -2.34 17.30
CA PRO A 145 -20.35 -3.43 18.26
C PRO A 145 -18.92 -3.46 18.82
N ALA A 146 -18.80 -3.53 20.15
CA ALA A 146 -17.53 -3.59 20.85
C ALA A 146 -16.65 -4.72 20.27
N PRO A 147 -15.32 -4.54 20.18
CA PRO A 147 -14.44 -5.62 19.76
C PRO A 147 -14.60 -6.80 20.72
N ALA A 148 -14.95 -7.97 20.19
CA ALA A 148 -14.95 -9.21 20.95
C ALA A 148 -13.53 -9.45 21.46
N GLY A 149 -13.38 -9.52 22.79
CA GLY A 149 -12.13 -9.83 23.48
C GLY A 149 -11.69 -11.28 23.29
#